data_AF-A0A9D6Q1U3-F1
#
_entry.id   AF-A0A9D6Q1U3-F1
#
_cell.length_a   1.000
_cell.length_b   1.000
_cell.length_c   1.000
_cell.angle_alpha   90.00
_cell.angle_beta   90.00
_cell.angle_gamma   90.00
#
_symmetry.space_group_name_H-M   'P 1'
#
loop_
_entity.id
_entity.type
_entity.pdbx_description
1 polymer ?
#
loop_
_entity_poly.entity_id
_entity_poly.type
_entity_poly.pdbx_seq_one_letter_code
_entity_poly.pdbx_strand_id
1 'polypeptide(L)' 'MFIFTPVVFAQTEDQELFATAQRAYDDGFHDVAIRYLDQYMDKFPQGGKIDQSKFLLGQSYYFKNQFAKAL' A
#
# COMPACT_ATOMS: atom_id res chain seq x y z
N MET A 1 -7.64 32.42 14.98
CA MET A 1 -6.58 31.85 14.13
C MET A 1 -6.76 30.34 14.14
N PHE A 2 -7.50 29.78 13.18
CA PHE A 2 -7.68 28.34 13.05
C PHE A 2 -6.43 27.79 12.36
N ILE A 3 -5.55 27.16 13.13
CA ILE A 3 -4.44 26.34 12.62
C ILE A 3 -5.08 25.07 12.05
N PHE A 4 -5.50 25.14 10.79
CA PHE A 4 -5.89 23.97 10.00
C PHE A 4 -4.59 23.23 9.67
N THR A 5 -4.21 22.29 10.54
CA THR A 5 -2.98 21.53 10.39
C THR A 5 -3.17 20.47 9.30
N PRO A 6 -2.51 20.56 8.13
CA PRO A 6 -2.60 19.53 7.09
C PRO A 6 -2.03 18.18 7.54
N VAL A 7 -1.27 18.17 8.64
CA VAL A 7 -0.57 16.99 9.18
C VAL A 7 -1.54 15.89 9.63
N VAL A 8 -2.65 16.25 10.30
CA VAL A 8 -3.58 15.24 10.83
C VAL A 8 -4.30 14.51 9.69
N PHE A 9 -4.63 15.23 8.61
CA PHE A 9 -5.30 14.65 7.46
C PHE A 9 -4.39 13.70 6.67
N ALA A 10 -3.13 14.08 6.48
CA ALA A 10 -2.13 13.25 5.82
C ALA A 10 -1.83 11.95 6.60
N GLN A 11 -1.82 12.00 7.93
CA GLN A 11 -1.57 10.82 8.77
C GLN A 11 -2.70 9.78 8.70
N THR A 12 -3.96 10.23 8.70
CA THR A 12 -5.11 9.32 8.54
C THR A 12 -5.12 8.70 7.16
N GLU A 13 -4.85 9.49 6.12
CA GLU A 13 -4.84 9.02 4.74
C GLU A 13 -3.67 8.04 4.46
N ASP A 14 -2.49 8.27 5.05
CA ASP A 14 -1.35 7.33 5.05
C ASP A 14 -1.81 5.96 5.57
N GLN A 15 -2.42 5.94 6.77
CA GLN A 15 -2.86 4.70 7.39
C GLN A 15 -3.96 3.98 6.60
N GLU A 16 -4.95 4.72 6.08
CA GLU A 16 -6.05 4.14 5.30
C GLU A 16 -5.58 3.54 3.98
N LEU A 17 -4.69 4.22 3.28
CA LEU A 17 -4.18 3.77 1.98
C LEU A 17 -3.33 2.51 2.14
N PHE A 18 -2.46 2.47 3.16
CA PHE A 18 -1.71 1.27 3.50
C PHE A 18 -2.61 0.12 3.97
N ALA A 19 -3.59 0.39 4.84
CA ALA A 19 -4.52 -0.64 5.31
C ALA A 19 -5.33 -1.27 4.18
N THR A 20 -5.75 -0.45 3.21
CA THR A 20 -6.44 -0.94 2.00
C THR A 20 -5.54 -1.85 1.17
N ALA A 21 -4.27 -1.45 0.97
CA ALA A 21 -3.28 -2.27 0.28
C ALA A 21 -3.05 -3.62 0.97
N GLN A 22 -2.89 -3.62 2.30
CA GLN A 22 -2.67 -4.83 3.10
C GLN A 22 -3.87 -5.78 2.99
N ARG A 23 -5.10 -5.29 3.13
CA ARG A 23 -6.31 -6.12 2.97
C ARG A 23 -6.37 -6.76 1.57
N ALA A 24 -6.13 -5.97 0.53
CA ALA A 24 -6.10 -6.50 -0.83
C ALA A 24 -5.03 -7.58 -1.03
N TYR A 25 -3.87 -7.43 -0.39
CA TYR A 25 -2.83 -8.45 -0.39
C TYR A 25 -3.27 -9.73 0.33
N ASP A 26 -3.85 -9.58 1.53
CA ASP A 26 -4.31 -10.70 2.35
C ASP A 26 -5.45 -11.48 1.67
N ASP A 27 -6.31 -10.78 0.92
CA ASP A 27 -7.39 -11.35 0.10
C ASP A 27 -6.87 -12.01 -1.20
N GLY A 28 -5.58 -11.92 -1.50
CA GLY A 28 -4.96 -12.46 -2.72
C GLY A 28 -5.16 -11.61 -3.97
N PHE A 29 -5.76 -10.42 -3.85
CA PHE A 29 -5.92 -9.45 -4.93
C PHE A 29 -4.61 -8.69 -5.18
N HIS A 30 -3.57 -9.41 -5.59
CA HIS A 30 -2.22 -8.86 -5.73
C HIS A 30 -2.14 -7.68 -6.72
N ASP A 31 -2.94 -7.67 -7.78
CA ASP A 31 -3.04 -6.51 -8.69
C ASP A 31 -3.56 -5.25 -7.99
N VAL A 32 -4.56 -5.41 -7.13
CA VAL A 32 -5.15 -4.31 -6.36
C VAL A 32 -4.17 -3.85 -5.28
N ALA A 33 -3.53 -4.79 -4.59
CA ALA A 33 -2.49 -4.51 -3.61
C ALA A 33 -1.37 -3.66 -4.22
N ILE A 34 -0.80 -4.08 -5.36
CA ILE A 34 0.25 -3.34 -6.08
C ILE A 34 -0.16 -1.89 -6.33
N ARG A 35 -1.36 -1.67 -6.88
CA ARG A 35 -1.84 -0.32 -7.20
C ARG A 35 -1.89 0.59 -5.96
N TYR A 36 -2.40 0.08 -4.85
CA TYR A 36 -2.48 0.87 -3.62
C TYR A 36 -1.11 1.07 -2.96
N LEU A 37 -0.21 0.10 -3.06
CA LEU A 37 1.17 0.22 -2.57
C LEU A 37 1.97 1.25 -3.36
N ASP A 38 1.86 1.26 -4.68
CA ASP A 38 2.49 2.28 -5.53
C ASP A 38 1.94 3.67 -5.19
N GLN A 39 0.62 3.80 -5.09
CA GLN A 39 -0.01 5.06 -4.69
C GLN A 39 0.44 5.53 -3.31
N TYR A 40 0.60 4.60 -2.36
CA TYR A 40 1.12 4.91 -1.03
C TYR A 40 2.55 5.45 -1.09
N MET A 41 3.41 4.78 -1.84
CA MET A 41 4.82 5.17 -1.97
C MET A 41 4.99 6.52 -2.68
N ASP A 42 4.15 6.82 -3.66
CA ASP A 42 4.15 8.11 -4.37
C ASP A 42 3.64 9.25 -3.48
N LYS A 43 2.57 9.00 -2.71
CA LYS A 43 1.92 10.02 -1.88
C LYS A 43 2.62 10.27 -0.55
N PHE A 44 3.23 9.23 0.02
CA PHE A 44 3.87 9.25 1.32
C PHE A 44 5.30 8.70 1.26
N PRO A 45 6.23 9.30 0.48
CA PRO A 45 7.57 8.76 0.26
C PRO A 45 8.43 8.67 1.54
N GLN A 46 8.05 9.38 2.60
CA GLN A 46 8.65 9.31 3.94
C GLN A 46 7.67 8.76 5.00
N GLY A 47 6.60 8.09 4.54
CA GLY A 47 5.59 7.48 5.39
C GLY A 47 6.16 6.33 6.21
N GLY A 48 5.61 6.11 7.39
CA GLY A 48 6.11 5.11 8.34
C GLY A 48 5.96 3.66 7.86
N LYS A 49 5.27 3.43 6.73
CA LYS A 49 5.03 2.10 6.15
C LYS A 49 5.77 1.84 4.86
N ILE A 50 6.68 2.73 4.43
CA ILE A 50 7.39 2.57 3.14
C ILE A 50 8.11 1.24 3.00
N ASP A 51 8.81 0.79 4.04
CA ASP A 51 9.52 -0.49 4.01
C ASP A 51 8.56 -1.69 3.93
N GLN A 52 7.44 -1.63 4.66
CA GLN A 52 6.40 -2.64 4.59
C GLN A 52 5.73 -2.64 3.20
N SER A 53 5.49 -1.46 2.63
CA SER A 53 4.90 -1.33 1.30
C SER A 53 5.77 -1.95 0.22
N LYS A 54 7.09 -1.70 0.25
CA LYS A 54 8.05 -2.33 -0.66
C LYS A 54 8.08 -3.85 -0.51
N PHE A 55 8.02 -4.35 0.71
CA PHE A 55 7.99 -5.79 0.99
C PHE A 55 6.74 -6.45 0.40
N LEU A 56 5.56 -5.92 0.70
CA LEU A 56 4.29 -6.44 0.15
C LEU A 56 4.23 -6.32 -1.36
N LEU A 57 4.82 -5.26 -1.93
CA LEU A 57 4.88 -5.05 -3.38
C LEU A 57 5.69 -6.16 -4.05
N GLY A 58 6.87 -6.48 -3.49
CA GLY A 58 7.70 -7.60 -3.92
C GLY A 58 6.97 -8.94 -3.83
N GLN A 59 6.29 -9.20 -2.71
CA GLN A 59 5.49 -10.42 -2.55
C GLN A 59 4.32 -10.48 -3.56
N SER A 60 3.63 -9.36 -3.79
CA SER A 60 2.53 -9.28 -4.75
C SER A 60 2.99 -9.57 -6.17
N TYR A 61 4.15 -9.03 -6.59
CA TYR A 61 4.74 -9.37 -7.88
C TYR A 61 5.20 -10.83 -7.98
N TYR A 62 5.71 -11.39 -6.88
CA TYR A 62 6.06 -12.80 -6.80
C TYR A 62 4.81 -13.67 -7.03
N PHE A 63 3.73 -13.44 -6.27
CA PHE A 63 2.49 -14.22 -6.40
C PHE A 63 1.81 -14.03 -7.76
N LYS A 64 1.80 -12.82 -8.33
CA LYS A 64 1.29 -12.60 -9.69
C LYS A 64 1.98 -13.47 -10.74
N ASN A 65 3.29 -13.69 -10.62
CA ASN A 65 4.05 -14.57 -11.52
C ASN A 65 3.95 -16.06 -11.15
N GLN A 66 3.24 -16.41 -10.08
CA GLN A 66 3.05 -17.80 -9.62
C GLN A 66 1.74 -18.44 -10.05
N PHE A 67 0.74 -17.70 -10.53
CA PHE A 67 -0.55 -18.31 -10.93
C PHE A 67 -0.57 -18.91 -12.34
N ALA A 68 0.42 -18.62 -13.20
CA ALA A 68 0.60 -19.37 -14.45
C ALA A 68 1.06 -20.83 -14.22
N LYS A 69 1.40 -21.21 -12.98
CA LYS A 69 1.84 -22.56 -12.59
C LYS A 69 0.86 -23.30 -11.67
N ALA A 70 -0.30 -22.71 -11.38
CA ALA A 70 -1.35 -23.36 -10.61
C ALA A 70 -2.40 -24.07 -11.51
N LEU A 71 -1.95 -24.58 -12.67
CA LEU A 71 -2.72 -25.39 -13.62
C LEU A 71 -1.99 -26.71 -13.87
#